data_AF-A0A6B3H2X3-F1
#
_entry.id   AF-A0A6B3H2X3-F1
#
_cell.length_a   1.000
_cell.length_b   1.000
_cell.length_c   1.000
_cell.angle_alpha   90.00
_cell.angle_beta   90.00
_cell.angle_gamma   90.00
#
_symmetry.space_group_name_H-M   'P 1'
#
loop_
_entity.id
_entity.type
_entity.pdbx_description
1 polymer ?
#
loop_
_entity_poly.entity_id
_entity_poly.type
_entity_poly.pdbx_seq_one_letter_code
_entity_poly.pdbx_strand_id
1 'polypeptide(L)'
;GTAPDPETLLRRLRWERPLRGSSPSGEGTDLRSRLALWTLNEAELLGITGRGALASQSRALLDEGEETAAAFLAPLLPEPLDHVLLQADLTAVAPGPLERPL
;
A
#
# COMPACT_ATOMS: atom_id res chain seq x y z
N GLY A 1 -2.57 11.24 -11.84
CA GLY A 1 -3.61 10.22 -11.59
C GLY A 1 -4.85 10.90 -11.05
N THR A 2 -6.00 10.23 -11.09
CA THR A 2 -7.22 10.68 -10.40
C THR A 2 -7.16 10.28 -8.93
N ALA A 3 -7.54 11.19 -8.03
CA ALA A 3 -7.63 10.94 -6.59
C ALA A 3 -9.10 11.07 -6.16
N PRO A 4 -9.89 9.98 -6.19
CA PRO A 4 -11.29 10.04 -5.78
C PRO A 4 -11.42 10.28 -4.28
N ASP A 5 -12.45 11.01 -3.88
CA ASP A 5 -12.80 11.17 -2.47
C ASP A 5 -13.20 9.80 -1.87
N PRO A 6 -12.69 9.42 -0.68
CA PRO A 6 -13.03 8.16 -0.02
C PRO A 6 -14.54 7.93 0.13
N GLU A 7 -15.33 8.98 0.37
CA GLU A 7 -16.79 8.89 0.49
C GLU A 7 -17.43 8.46 -0.84
N THR A 8 -16.89 8.92 -1.97
CA THR A 8 -17.35 8.51 -3.30
C THR A 8 -17.10 7.02 -3.53
N LEU A 9 -15.95 6.51 -3.06
CA LEU A 9 -15.63 5.08 -3.12
C LEU A 9 -16.55 4.26 -2.23
N LEU A 10 -16.81 4.69 -0.99
CA LEU A 10 -17.76 4.03 -0.08
C LEU A 10 -19.17 3.95 -0.67
N ARG A 11 -19.63 5.05 -1.29
CA ARG A 11 -20.92 5.11 -1.97
C ARG A 11 -20.97 4.12 -3.13
N ARG A 12 -19.89 4.01 -3.92
CA ARG A 12 -19.80 3.04 -5.01
C ARG A 12 -19.79 1.59 -4.49
N LEU A 13 -19.01 1.28 -3.45
CA LEU A 13 -18.97 -0.05 -2.84
C LEU A 13 -20.34 -0.48 -2.31
N ARG A 14 -21.09 0.45 -1.70
CA ARG A 14 -22.45 0.20 -1.22
C ARG A 14 -23.42 -0.09 -2.36
N TRP A 15 -23.28 0.60 -3.49
CA TRP A 15 -24.09 0.36 -4.69
C TRP A 15 -23.82 -1.02 -5.30
N GLU A 16 -22.55 -1.38 -5.47
CA GLU A 16 -22.14 -2.68 -6.05
C GLU A 16 -22.51 -3.87 -5.15
N ARG A 17 -22.48 -3.66 -3.83
CA ARG A 17 -22.79 -4.69 -2.84
C ARG A 17 -23.73 -4.16 -1.75
N PRO A 18 -25.04 -4.05 -2.05
CA PRO A 18 -26.02 -3.57 -1.09
C PRO A 18 -26.03 -4.45 0.17
N LEU A 19 -26.02 -3.81 1.34
CA LEU A 19 -26.12 -4.49 2.63
C LEU A 19 -27.48 -5.21 2.73
N ARG A 20 -27.51 -6.52 2.55
CA ARG A 20 -28.70 -7.33 2.88
C ARG A 20 -28.67 -7.65 4.38
N GLY A 21 -29.47 -6.95 5.17
CA GLY A 21 -29.83 -7.37 6.54
C GLY A 21 -29.04 -6.77 7.72
N SER A 22 -28.14 -5.81 7.53
CA SER A 22 -27.54 -5.08 8.65
C SER A 22 -28.26 -3.74 8.84
N SER A 23 -29.17 -3.68 9.82
CA SER A 23 -29.57 -2.38 10.39
C SER A 23 -28.31 -1.71 10.93
N PRO A 24 -28.12 -0.39 10.75
CA PRO A 24 -27.04 0.31 11.45
C PRO A 24 -27.23 0.06 12.95
N SER A 25 -26.32 -0.70 13.57
CA SER A 25 -26.22 -0.73 15.03
C SER A 25 -26.06 0.72 15.46
N GLY A 26 -26.99 1.20 16.28
CA GLY A 26 -27.09 2.60 16.68
C GLY A 26 -25.71 3.19 16.94
N GLU A 27 -25.39 4.26 16.20
CA GLU A 27 -24.23 5.14 16.36
C GLU A 27 -22.90 4.76 15.66
N GLY A 28 -22.76 3.59 15.02
CA GLY A 28 -21.49 3.18 14.39
C GLY A 28 -21.48 3.15 12.85
N THR A 29 -20.37 3.56 12.22
CA THR A 29 -20.06 3.19 10.81
C THR A 29 -20.02 1.67 10.68
N ASP A 30 -20.69 1.11 9.67
CA ASP A 30 -20.75 -0.33 9.45
C ASP A 30 -19.35 -0.93 9.22
N LEU A 31 -19.18 -2.22 9.53
CA LEU A 31 -17.89 -2.90 9.42
C LEU A 31 -17.29 -2.81 8.02
N ARG A 32 -18.09 -2.85 6.95
CA ARG A 32 -17.55 -2.75 5.57
C ARG A 32 -16.97 -1.38 5.31
N SER A 33 -17.68 -0.32 5.74
CA SER A 33 -17.16 1.05 5.64
C SER A 33 -15.85 1.22 6.42
N ARG A 34 -15.76 0.64 7.63
CA ARG A 34 -14.50 0.67 8.42
C ARG A 34 -13.36 -0.07 7.74
N LEU A 35 -13.60 -1.29 7.24
CA LEU A 35 -12.60 -2.06 6.52
C LEU A 35 -12.12 -1.33 5.27
N ALA A 36 -13.04 -0.76 4.48
CA ALA A 36 -12.67 -0.01 3.28
C ALA A 36 -11.79 1.20 3.61
N LEU A 37 -12.13 1.98 4.64
CA LEU A 37 -11.32 3.12 5.07
C LEU A 37 -9.94 2.68 5.60
N TRP A 38 -9.87 1.58 6.35
CA TRP A 38 -8.59 1.02 6.79
C TRP A 38 -7.74 0.56 5.62
N THR A 39 -8.31 -0.16 4.65
CA THR A 39 -7.60 -0.58 3.45
C THR A 39 -7.09 0.59 2.63
N LEU A 40 -7.85 1.69 2.52
CA LEU A 40 -7.36 2.91 1.85
C LEU A 40 -6.17 3.54 2.58
N ASN A 41 -6.19 3.55 3.91
CA ASN A 41 -5.06 4.06 4.70
C ASN A 41 -3.83 3.16 4.54
N GLU A 42 -4.01 1.85 4.65
CA GLU A 42 -2.94 0.87 4.44
C GLU A 42 -2.36 0.95 3.02
N ALA A 43 -3.20 1.18 2.01
CA ALA A 43 -2.74 1.39 0.64
C ALA A 43 -1.83 2.61 0.49
N GLU A 44 -2.09 3.73 1.21
CA GLU A 44 -1.17 4.87 1.26
C GLU A 44 0.12 4.52 2.01
N LEU A 45 0.02 3.84 3.15
CA LEU A 45 1.18 3.45 3.95
C LEU A 45 2.14 2.52 3.19
N LEU A 46 1.58 1.60 2.40
CA LEU A 46 2.34 0.67 1.57
C LEU A 46 2.77 1.28 0.22
N GLY A 47 2.38 2.52 -0.09
CA GLY A 47 2.72 3.18 -1.35
C GLY A 47 2.00 2.59 -2.57
N ILE A 48 0.88 1.88 -2.38
CA ILE A 48 -0.01 1.44 -3.45
C ILE A 48 -0.76 2.66 -4.03
N THR A 49 -1.14 3.57 -3.15
CA THR A 49 -1.58 4.92 -3.51
C THR A 49 -0.63 5.97 -2.94
N GLY A 50 -0.65 7.15 -3.53
CA GLY A 50 0.02 8.34 -3.02
C GLY A 50 -0.85 9.55 -3.21
N ARG A 51 -1.16 10.25 -2.10
CA ARG A 51 -2.07 11.42 -2.10
C ARG A 51 -3.45 11.11 -2.71
N GLY A 52 -3.96 9.90 -2.44
CA GLY A 52 -5.28 9.45 -2.87
C GLY A 52 -5.35 8.91 -4.30
N ALA A 53 -4.27 8.90 -5.07
CA ALA A 53 -4.22 8.36 -6.43
C ALA A 53 -3.35 7.09 -6.49
N LEU A 54 -3.65 6.18 -7.44
CA LEU A 54 -2.78 5.02 -7.70
C LEU A 54 -1.36 5.46 -8.07
N ALA A 55 -0.38 4.89 -7.38
CA ALA A 55 1.02 5.07 -7.67
C ALA A 55 1.40 4.48 -9.04
N SER A 56 2.51 4.93 -9.64
CA SER A 56 2.94 4.49 -10.98
C SER A 56 3.17 2.99 -11.05
N GLN A 57 3.91 2.43 -10.08
CA GLN A 57 4.16 1.00 -9.96
C GLN A 57 2.88 0.18 -9.78
N SER A 58 1.89 0.72 -9.08
CA SER A 58 0.62 0.03 -8.82
C SER A 58 -0.26 0.01 -10.06
N ARG A 59 -0.20 1.08 -10.89
CA ARG A 59 -0.83 1.07 -12.20
C ARG A 59 -0.17 0.04 -13.12
N ALA A 60 1.17 0.05 -13.20
CA ALA A 60 1.92 -0.94 -13.97
C ALA A 60 1.60 -2.37 -13.51
N LEU A 61 1.47 -2.61 -12.20
CA LEU A 61 1.09 -3.93 -11.67
C LEU A 61 -0.27 -4.41 -12.17
N LEU A 62 -1.26 -3.51 -12.23
CA LEU A 62 -2.63 -3.84 -12.65
C LEU A 62 -2.75 -4.02 -14.17
N ASP A 63 -2.04 -3.21 -14.95
CA ASP A 63 -2.20 -3.13 -16.41
C ASP A 63 -1.16 -3.97 -17.17
N GLU A 64 0.04 -4.12 -16.64
CA GLU A 64 1.22 -4.67 -17.35
C GLU A 64 1.88 -5.85 -16.62
N GLY A 65 1.68 -5.97 -15.30
CA GLY A 65 2.16 -7.09 -14.48
C GLY A 65 3.36 -6.76 -13.58
N GLU A 66 3.85 -7.79 -12.88
CA GLU A 66 4.83 -7.65 -11.79
C GLU A 66 6.20 -7.16 -12.26
N GLU A 67 6.71 -7.64 -13.40
CA GLU A 67 8.03 -7.27 -13.91
C GLU A 67 8.12 -5.78 -14.24
N THR A 68 7.11 -5.25 -14.94
CA THR A 68 7.02 -3.81 -15.23
C THR A 68 6.87 -3.00 -13.94
N ALA A 69 6.02 -3.44 -13.01
CA ALA A 69 5.86 -2.77 -11.72
C ALA A 69 7.18 -2.71 -10.93
N ALA A 70 7.95 -3.80 -10.93
CA ALA A 70 9.25 -3.88 -10.30
C ALA A 70 10.25 -2.91 -10.95
N ALA A 71 10.24 -2.78 -12.28
CA ALA A 71 11.07 -1.79 -12.98
C ALA A 71 10.75 -0.34 -12.59
N PHE A 72 9.48 -0.01 -12.32
CA PHE A 72 9.10 1.30 -11.80
C PHE A 72 9.47 1.51 -10.32
N LEU A 73 9.48 0.45 -9.52
CA LEU A 73 9.87 0.49 -8.10
C LEU A 73 11.37 0.59 -7.90
N ALA A 74 12.16 -0.11 -8.72
CA ALA A 74 13.60 -0.26 -8.51
C ALA A 74 14.36 1.06 -8.30
N PRO A 75 14.11 2.15 -9.07
CA PRO A 75 14.79 3.43 -8.85
C PRO A 75 14.40 4.16 -7.56
N LEU A 76 13.32 3.75 -6.89
CA LEU A 76 12.83 4.35 -5.63
C LEU A 76 13.39 3.64 -4.40
N LEU A 77 14.01 2.48 -4.57
CA LEU A 77 14.57 1.67 -3.50
C LEU A 77 16.06 1.99 -3.35
N PRO A 78 16.60 1.93 -2.12
CA PRO A 78 18.04 2.07 -1.91
C PRO A 78 18.80 0.92 -2.58
N GLU A 79 20.00 1.22 -3.07
CA GLU A 79 20.90 0.19 -3.58
C GLU A 79 21.26 -0.80 -2.46
N PRO A 80 21.24 -2.12 -2.73
CA PRO A 80 21.72 -3.11 -1.79
C PRO A 80 23.19 -2.89 -1.41
N LEU A 81 23.56 -3.28 -0.20
CA LEU A 81 24.90 -3.10 0.36
C LEU A 81 25.62 -4.44 0.49
N ASP A 82 26.94 -4.41 0.29
CA ASP A 82 27.87 -5.54 0.46
C ASP A 82 28.62 -5.52 1.80
N HIS A 83 28.37 -4.50 2.64
CA HIS A 83 29.10 -4.26 3.87
C HIS A 83 28.18 -3.97 5.06
N VAL A 84 28.74 -4.16 6.25
CA VAL A 84 28.11 -3.84 7.53
C VAL A 84 29.02 -2.88 8.32
N LEU A 85 28.40 -2.06 9.15
CA LEU A 85 29.09 -1.22 10.12
C LEU A 85 29.26 -2.01 11.43
N LEU A 86 30.49 -2.12 11.93
CA LEU A 86 30.77 -2.77 13.22
C LEU A 86 30.83 -1.72 14.34
N GLN A 87 29.95 -1.87 15.32
CA GLN A 87 29.92 -1.02 16.52
C GLN A 87 30.94 -1.48 17.57
N ALA A 88 31.16 -0.67 18.61
CA ALA A 88 32.19 -0.94 19.64
C ALA A 88 31.88 -2.15 20.55
N ASP A 89 30.61 -2.56 20.60
CA ASP A 89 30.12 -3.75 21.30
C ASP A 89 30.13 -5.01 20.40
N LEU A 90 30.78 -4.92 19.22
CA LEU A 90 30.80 -5.96 18.18
C LEU A 90 29.43 -6.25 17.54
N THR A 91 28.45 -5.37 17.70
CA THR A 91 27.19 -5.45 16.95
C THR A 91 27.42 -5.02 15.49
N ALA A 92 27.00 -5.84 14.53
CA ALA A 92 27.02 -5.53 13.11
C ALA A 92 25.68 -4.92 12.66
N VAL A 93 25.71 -3.75 12.00
CA VAL A 93 24.52 -3.03 11.52
C VAL A 93 24.62 -2.80 10.02
N ALA A 94 23.58 -3.18 9.27
CA ALA A 94 23.42 -2.84 7.87
C ALA A 94 22.49 -1.61 7.75
N PRO A 95 22.95 -0.47 7.20
CA PRO A 95 22.12 0.73 7.05
C PRO A 95 21.11 0.65 5.89
N GLY A 96 21.12 -0.45 5.14
CA GLY A 96 20.23 -0.74 4.02
C GLY A 96 20.09 -2.25 3.81
N PRO A 97 19.30 -2.67 2.80
CA PRO A 97 19.19 -4.09 2.45
C PRO A 97 20.56 -4.63 2.03
N LEU A 98 20.93 -5.80 2.53
CA LEU A 98 22.17 -6.46 2.11
C LEU A 98 21.95 -7.25 0.82
N GLU A 99 22.98 -7.34 0.00
CA GLU A 99 23.04 -8.31 -1.08
C GLU A 99 22.83 -9.73 -0.51
N ARG A 100 21.96 -10.50 -1.16
CA ARG A 100 21.71 -11.90 -0.80
C ARG A 100 22.12 -12.78 -1.98
N PRO A 101 23.00 -13.78 -1.78
CA PRO A 101 23.18 -14.80 -2.80
C PRO A 101 21.84 -15.52 -3.00
N LEU A 102 21.37 -15.53 -4.25
CA LEU A 102 20.15 -16.21 -4.67
C LEU A 102 20.33 -17.74 -4.71
#